data_AF-B2WAA1-F1
#
_entry.id   AF-B2WAA1-F1
#
_cell.length_a   1.000
_cell.length_b   1.000
_cell.length_c   1.000
_cell.angle_alpha   90.00
_cell.angle_beta   90.00
_cell.angle_gamma   90.00
#
_symmetry.space_group_name_H-M   'P 1'
#
loop_
_entity.id
_entity.type
_entity.pdbx_description
1 polymer ?
#
loop_
_entity_poly.entity_id
_entity_poly.type
_entity_poly.pdbx_seq_one_letter_code
_entity_poly.pdbx_strand_id
1 'polypeptide(L)'
;MHRTYSMRQSRAPTASQIQSPPPPASSTKSGRFFGKANIGHTFRHKSAGAFGPDLAKKLSQLVKMEKNVMRSMELVSRERMEVAQQLSIWGEACDDDVSDVTDKLGVLIYEIGELEDQYVDRYDQYRVTIKSIRNIEASVQPSRDRKQKITDQIAQLKYKEPNSPKIVVLEQELVRAEAESLVAEAQLSNITREKLKAAFTYQFDAMREHCEKLAIIAGYGKHLLELVDDTPVTPGETRQAYDGYEASKAIIQDCEDALTNWVSQNASVSAKLSQRSRTLSQRRRNRNHSEGVDLSGQDQALDRESGLWIPASEHHGNGYQGEELDDDINSTIASEHQRGREDERIVAA
;
A
#
# COMPACT_ATOMS: atom_id res chain seq x y z
N MET A 1 -13.09 -34.31 11.49
CA MET A 1 -13.27 -32.92 11.99
C MET A 1 -13.60 -32.01 10.82
N HIS A 2 -14.64 -31.17 10.93
CA HIS A 2 -14.99 -30.20 9.90
C HIS A 2 -14.06 -28.98 10.00
N ARG A 3 -13.14 -28.82 9.05
CA ARG A 3 -12.25 -27.66 8.97
C ARG A 3 -13.01 -26.46 8.41
N THR A 4 -13.62 -25.67 9.29
CA THR A 4 -14.21 -24.38 8.93
C THR A 4 -13.15 -23.30 9.12
N TYR A 5 -12.42 -22.97 8.05
CA TYR A 5 -11.42 -21.89 8.03
C TYR A 5 -12.04 -20.48 8.04
N SER A 6 -13.35 -20.36 8.22
CA SER A 6 -14.04 -19.08 8.22
C SER A 6 -14.52 -18.75 9.62
N MET A 7 -13.99 -17.64 10.16
CA MET A 7 -14.47 -16.97 11.38
C MET A 7 -15.86 -16.34 11.20
N ARG A 8 -16.55 -16.56 10.09
CA ARG A 8 -17.82 -15.89 9.79
C ARG A 8 -18.90 -16.94 9.63
N GLN A 9 -19.57 -17.30 10.74
CA GLN A 9 -20.72 -18.20 10.67
C GLN A 9 -21.91 -17.56 9.91
N SER A 10 -21.93 -16.23 9.79
CA SER A 10 -22.89 -15.52 8.95
C SER A 10 -22.17 -14.64 7.92
N ARG A 11 -22.61 -14.69 6.67
CA ARG A 11 -22.26 -13.71 5.62
C ARG A 11 -22.92 -12.34 5.85
N ALA A 12 -23.28 -12.01 7.10
CA ALA A 12 -23.85 -10.73 7.44
C ALA A 12 -22.75 -9.65 7.42
N PRO A 13 -23.06 -8.43 6.94
CA PRO A 13 -22.10 -7.34 6.97
C PRO A 13 -21.74 -6.98 8.41
N THR A 14 -20.45 -6.78 8.69
CA THR A 14 -19.98 -6.33 10.01
C THR A 14 -20.53 -4.94 10.35
N ALA A 15 -20.54 -4.54 11.63
CA ALA A 15 -21.01 -3.21 12.03
C ALA A 15 -20.26 -2.08 11.28
N SER A 16 -18.95 -2.24 11.06
CA SER A 16 -18.17 -1.33 10.22
C SER A 16 -18.59 -1.32 8.74
N GLN A 17 -18.96 -2.48 8.17
CA GLN A 17 -19.44 -2.57 6.79
C GLN A 17 -20.85 -1.96 6.61
N ILE A 18 -21.68 -1.98 7.66
CA ILE A 18 -22.97 -1.29 7.67
C ILE A 18 -22.77 0.24 7.71
N GLN A 19 -21.81 0.72 8.51
CA GLN A 19 -21.47 2.14 8.57
C GLN A 19 -20.78 2.65 7.29
N SER A 20 -19.94 1.82 6.67
CA SER A 20 -19.21 2.13 5.44
C SER A 20 -19.22 0.93 4.51
N PRO A 21 -20.00 0.96 3.41
CA PRO A 21 -20.11 -0.19 2.51
C PRO A 21 -18.74 -0.52 1.90
N PRO A 22 -18.45 -1.82 1.66
CA PRO A 22 -17.18 -2.23 1.11
C PRO A 22 -16.96 -1.62 -0.28
N PRO A 23 -15.74 -1.17 -0.61
CA PRO A 23 -15.43 -0.70 -1.94
C PRO A 23 -15.56 -1.84 -2.97
N PRO A 24 -15.65 -1.52 -4.28
CA PRO A 24 -15.54 -2.55 -5.30
C PRO A 24 -14.16 -3.22 -5.22
N ALA A 25 -14.12 -4.50 -5.62
CA ALA A 25 -12.90 -5.29 -5.63
C ALA A 25 -11.77 -4.59 -6.40
N SER A 26 -10.54 -4.76 -5.90
CA SER A 26 -9.35 -4.14 -6.48
C SER A 26 -9.23 -4.42 -7.98
N SER A 27 -8.90 -3.37 -8.73
CA SER A 27 -8.69 -3.35 -10.18
C SER A 27 -7.62 -4.32 -10.69
N THR A 28 -6.80 -4.90 -9.80
CA THR A 28 -5.83 -5.96 -10.13
C THR A 28 -6.35 -7.37 -9.93
N LYS A 29 -7.51 -7.55 -9.29
CA LYS A 29 -8.18 -8.83 -9.08
C LYS A 29 -9.01 -9.26 -10.31
N SER A 30 -9.62 -8.30 -11.03
CA SER A 30 -10.37 -8.59 -12.28
C SER A 30 -9.42 -8.76 -13.47
N GLY A 31 -9.30 -9.97 -14.01
CA GLY A 31 -8.63 -10.22 -15.30
C GLY A 31 -7.34 -11.06 -15.28
N ARG A 32 -7.10 -11.89 -14.25
CA ARG A 32 -6.01 -12.89 -14.27
C ARG A 32 -6.37 -14.09 -15.15
N PHE A 33 -6.46 -13.88 -16.47
CA PHE A 33 -6.28 -14.94 -17.45
C PHE A 33 -4.80 -14.92 -17.86
N PHE A 34 -4.04 -15.95 -17.49
CA PHE A 34 -2.63 -16.25 -17.80
C PHE A 34 -1.52 -15.73 -16.85
N GLY A 35 -0.78 -16.69 -16.24
CA GLY A 35 0.66 -16.58 -15.94
C GLY A 35 1.07 -16.34 -14.48
N LYS A 36 1.41 -17.42 -13.76
CA LYS A 36 2.24 -17.40 -12.54
C LYS A 36 3.70 -17.09 -12.93
N ALA A 37 4.13 -15.82 -12.89
CA ALA A 37 5.56 -15.46 -12.84
C ALA A 37 5.72 -14.02 -12.33
N ASN A 38 6.13 -13.87 -11.06
CA ASN A 38 6.55 -12.62 -10.45
C ASN A 38 8.05 -12.42 -10.70
N ILE A 39 8.43 -11.90 -11.87
CA ILE A 39 9.80 -11.42 -12.11
C ILE A 39 9.73 -9.93 -12.44
N GLY A 40 10.33 -9.10 -11.59
CA GLY A 40 10.63 -7.70 -11.90
C GLY A 40 9.99 -6.64 -11.01
N HIS A 41 10.26 -6.68 -9.69
CA HIS A 41 10.02 -5.53 -8.81
C HIS A 41 11.04 -4.39 -9.09
N THR A 42 12.27 -4.73 -9.46
CA THR A 42 13.40 -3.77 -9.58
C THR A 42 13.55 -3.14 -10.96
N PHE A 43 13.24 -3.87 -12.05
CA PHE A 43 13.40 -3.34 -13.42
C PHE A 43 12.27 -2.38 -13.86
N ARG A 44 11.14 -2.37 -13.15
CA ARG A 44 9.96 -1.61 -13.59
C ARG A 44 9.96 -0.16 -13.12
N HIS A 45 10.82 0.24 -12.18
CA HIS A 45 10.85 1.64 -11.69
C HIS A 45 11.56 2.58 -12.68
N LYS A 46 12.63 2.12 -13.35
CA LYS A 46 13.49 2.96 -14.22
C LYS A 46 12.86 3.39 -15.56
N SER A 47 11.73 2.81 -15.96
CA SER A 47 11.06 3.08 -17.24
C SER A 47 9.74 3.86 -17.11
N ALA A 48 9.35 4.29 -15.90
CA ALA A 48 8.21 5.19 -15.72
C ALA A 48 8.64 6.65 -15.63
N GLY A 49 8.14 7.48 -16.54
CA GLY A 49 8.41 8.93 -16.59
C GLY A 49 9.04 9.41 -17.89
N ALA A 50 9.46 8.51 -18.78
CA ALA A 50 10.09 8.88 -20.05
C ALA A 50 9.09 9.48 -21.07
N PHE A 51 7.79 9.15 -20.96
CA PHE A 51 6.76 9.64 -21.88
C PHE A 51 5.52 10.08 -21.09
N GLY A 52 5.36 11.39 -20.95
CA GLY A 52 4.24 12.05 -20.27
C GLY A 52 4.57 13.52 -20.05
N PRO A 53 3.56 14.41 -19.96
CA PRO A 53 3.81 15.83 -19.77
C PRO A 53 4.51 16.09 -18.42
N ASP A 54 5.41 17.07 -18.40
CA ASP A 54 6.41 17.24 -17.33
C ASP A 54 5.80 17.35 -15.92
N LEU A 55 4.66 18.03 -15.78
CA LEU A 55 3.96 18.19 -14.50
C LEU A 55 3.50 16.85 -13.91
N ALA A 56 2.98 15.95 -14.76
CA ALA A 56 2.37 14.70 -14.32
C ALA A 56 3.40 13.58 -14.06
N LYS A 57 4.69 13.78 -14.39
CA LYS A 57 5.72 12.73 -14.30
C LYS A 57 5.90 12.21 -12.87
N LYS A 58 6.02 13.11 -11.89
CA LYS A 58 6.23 12.75 -10.48
C LYS A 58 5.04 11.98 -9.92
N LEU A 59 3.82 12.47 -10.17
CA LEU A 59 2.62 11.82 -9.68
C LEU A 59 2.36 10.48 -10.40
N SER A 60 2.74 10.37 -11.68
CA SER A 60 2.70 9.10 -12.42
C SER A 60 3.64 8.05 -11.83
N GLN A 61 4.83 8.46 -11.41
CA GLN A 61 5.78 7.59 -10.70
C GLN A 61 5.20 7.12 -9.37
N LEU A 62 4.64 8.04 -8.57
CA LEU A 62 3.99 7.69 -7.31
C LEU A 62 2.85 6.67 -7.51
N VAL A 63 1.92 6.93 -8.44
CA VAL A 63 0.80 6.02 -8.74
C VAL A 63 1.30 4.62 -9.14
N LYS A 64 2.44 4.53 -9.83
CA LYS A 64 3.06 3.25 -10.19
C LYS A 64 3.67 2.54 -8.98
N MET A 65 4.37 3.29 -8.12
CA MET A 65 4.92 2.74 -6.87
C MET A 65 3.81 2.22 -5.97
N GLU A 66 2.72 2.99 -5.80
CA GLU A 66 1.54 2.59 -5.04
C GLU A 66 0.89 1.31 -5.58
N LYS A 67 0.85 1.16 -6.91
CA LYS A 67 0.38 -0.08 -7.54
C LYS A 67 1.28 -1.28 -7.20
N ASN A 68 2.59 -1.08 -7.06
CA ASN A 68 3.50 -2.16 -6.68
C ASN A 68 3.30 -2.54 -5.21
N VAL A 69 3.18 -1.55 -4.31
CA VAL A 69 2.88 -1.78 -2.88
C VAL A 69 1.61 -2.61 -2.73
N MET A 70 0.53 -2.21 -3.41
CA MET A 70 -0.75 -2.94 -3.39
C MET A 70 -0.61 -4.39 -3.88
N ARG A 71 0.19 -4.66 -4.93
CA ARG A 71 0.45 -6.03 -5.40
C ARG A 71 1.24 -6.86 -4.39
N SER A 72 2.18 -6.24 -3.67
CA SER A 72 2.90 -6.91 -2.60
C SER A 72 1.95 -7.26 -1.45
N MET A 73 1.01 -6.37 -1.10
CA MET A 73 -0.03 -6.65 -0.12
C MET A 73 -0.95 -7.82 -0.57
N GLU A 74 -1.35 -7.89 -1.84
CA GLU A 74 -2.10 -9.04 -2.39
C GLU A 74 -1.33 -10.38 -2.35
N LEU A 75 0.01 -10.32 -2.36
CA LEU A 75 0.82 -11.51 -2.19
C LEU A 75 0.84 -11.92 -0.73
N VAL A 76 1.12 -10.97 0.18
CA VAL A 76 1.16 -11.22 1.62
C VAL A 76 -0.16 -11.82 2.12
N SER A 77 -1.32 -11.30 1.67
CA SER A 77 -2.62 -11.84 2.09
C SER A 77 -2.79 -13.32 1.72
N ARG A 78 -2.43 -13.70 0.48
CA ARG A 78 -2.53 -15.09 0.00
C ARG A 78 -1.55 -16.01 0.70
N GLU A 79 -0.28 -15.61 0.80
CA GLU A 79 0.74 -16.41 1.49
C GLU A 79 0.36 -16.61 2.96
N ARG A 80 -0.22 -15.61 3.62
CA ARG A 80 -0.68 -15.72 5.01
C ARG A 80 -1.82 -16.72 5.18
N MET A 81 -2.75 -16.79 4.23
CA MET A 81 -3.79 -17.83 4.20
C MET A 81 -3.21 -19.23 4.00
N GLU A 82 -2.18 -19.39 3.16
CA GLU A 82 -1.49 -20.67 2.95
C GLU A 82 -0.72 -21.10 4.21
N VAL A 83 -0.01 -20.16 4.87
CA VAL A 83 0.65 -20.39 6.16
C VAL A 83 -0.33 -20.85 7.23
N ALA A 84 -1.50 -20.22 7.32
CA ALA A 84 -2.56 -20.62 8.25
C ALA A 84 -3.01 -22.07 8.06
N GLN A 85 -3.21 -22.49 6.80
CA GLN A 85 -3.58 -23.87 6.48
C GLN A 85 -2.47 -24.84 6.82
N GLN A 86 -1.22 -24.51 6.47
CA GLN A 86 -0.08 -25.37 6.72
C GLN A 86 0.19 -25.55 8.23
N LEU A 87 -0.03 -24.50 9.04
CA LEU A 87 0.08 -24.58 10.50
C LEU A 87 -0.91 -25.59 11.10
N SER A 88 -2.18 -25.51 10.70
CA SER A 88 -3.25 -26.42 11.12
C SER A 88 -2.97 -27.87 10.68
N ILE A 89 -2.46 -28.07 9.45
CA ILE A 89 -2.09 -29.42 8.95
C ILE A 89 -0.93 -30.02 9.76
N TRP A 90 0.09 -29.23 10.07
CA TRP A 90 1.23 -29.69 10.86
C TRP A 90 0.79 -30.09 12.28
N GLY A 91 -0.05 -29.28 12.91
CA GLY A 91 -0.51 -29.51 14.28
C GLY A 91 -1.39 -30.74 14.46
N GLU A 92 -2.09 -31.19 13.41
CA GLU A 92 -2.92 -32.40 13.47
C GLU A 92 -2.12 -33.67 13.82
N ALA A 93 -0.82 -33.69 13.52
CA ALA A 93 0.07 -34.80 13.84
C ALA A 93 0.73 -34.70 15.23
N CYS A 94 0.41 -33.66 16.01
CA CYS A 94 0.94 -33.41 17.35
C CYS A 94 -0.01 -33.92 18.45
N ASP A 95 0.38 -33.67 19.72
CA ASP A 95 -0.46 -33.95 20.88
C ASP A 95 -1.76 -33.12 20.85
N ASP A 96 -2.78 -33.57 21.59
CA ASP A 96 -4.15 -33.05 21.56
C ASP A 96 -4.25 -31.53 21.82
N ASP A 97 -3.44 -31.01 22.74
CA ASP A 97 -3.36 -29.59 23.10
C ASP A 97 -2.76 -28.75 21.96
N VAL A 98 -1.63 -29.20 21.41
CA VAL A 98 -0.97 -28.55 20.27
C VAL A 98 -1.87 -28.59 19.03
N SER A 99 -2.52 -29.73 18.78
CA SER A 99 -3.45 -29.92 17.66
C SER A 99 -4.63 -28.94 17.72
N ASP A 100 -5.28 -28.80 18.88
CA ASP A 100 -6.40 -27.88 19.04
C ASP A 100 -5.98 -26.41 18.91
N VAL A 101 -4.90 -26.02 19.59
CA VAL A 101 -4.43 -24.62 19.61
C VAL A 101 -3.94 -24.20 18.22
N THR A 102 -3.19 -25.04 17.52
CA THR A 102 -2.69 -24.73 16.16
C THR A 102 -3.82 -24.67 15.13
N ASP A 103 -4.88 -25.46 15.29
CA ASP A 103 -6.10 -25.34 14.48
C ASP A 103 -6.75 -23.96 14.67
N LYS A 104 -6.97 -23.51 15.91
CA LYS A 104 -7.56 -22.19 16.20
C LYS A 104 -6.64 -21.04 15.77
N LEU A 105 -5.32 -21.17 15.96
CA LEU A 105 -4.34 -20.20 15.45
C LEU A 105 -4.38 -20.11 13.92
N GLY A 106 -4.54 -21.25 13.22
CA GLY A 106 -4.77 -21.28 11.79
C GLY A 106 -5.98 -20.45 11.38
N VAL A 107 -7.12 -20.63 12.07
CA VAL A 107 -8.34 -19.83 11.83
C VAL A 107 -8.08 -18.32 12.01
N LEU A 108 -7.39 -17.91 13.08
CA LEU A 108 -7.07 -16.50 13.33
C LEU A 108 -6.13 -15.92 12.26
N ILE A 109 -5.06 -16.63 11.90
CA ILE A 109 -4.10 -16.18 10.88
C ILE A 109 -4.77 -16.10 9.50
N TYR A 110 -5.70 -17.01 9.20
CA TYR A 110 -6.48 -16.97 7.97
C TYR A 110 -7.36 -15.70 7.90
N GLU A 111 -8.06 -15.33 8.98
CA GLU A 111 -8.85 -14.09 9.03
C GLU A 111 -7.96 -12.84 8.91
N ILE A 112 -6.72 -12.86 9.39
CA ILE A 112 -5.77 -11.76 9.13
C ILE A 112 -5.54 -11.62 7.61
N GLY A 113 -5.36 -12.72 6.89
CA GLY A 113 -5.22 -12.70 5.43
C GLY A 113 -6.47 -12.12 4.73
N GLU A 114 -7.67 -12.49 5.18
CA GLU A 114 -8.94 -11.94 4.66
C GLU A 114 -9.07 -10.43 4.93
N LEU A 115 -8.69 -9.97 6.13
CA LEU A 115 -8.68 -8.55 6.48
C LEU A 115 -7.65 -7.75 5.68
N GLU A 116 -6.49 -8.34 5.36
CA GLU A 116 -5.52 -7.75 4.43
C GLU A 116 -6.10 -7.63 3.03
N ASP A 117 -6.78 -8.67 2.53
CA ASP A 117 -7.39 -8.63 1.19
C ASP A 117 -8.51 -7.58 1.08
N GLN A 118 -9.31 -7.40 2.13
CA GLN A 118 -10.30 -6.33 2.25
C GLN A 118 -9.65 -4.94 2.33
N TYR A 119 -8.52 -4.82 3.02
CA TYR A 119 -7.75 -3.57 3.08
C TYR A 119 -7.15 -3.20 1.72
N VAL A 120 -6.67 -4.18 0.94
CA VAL A 120 -6.18 -3.98 -0.43
C VAL A 120 -7.24 -3.33 -1.33
N ASP A 121 -8.51 -3.74 -1.23
CA ASP A 121 -9.59 -3.14 -2.02
C ASP A 121 -9.79 -1.65 -1.67
N ARG A 122 -9.64 -1.28 -0.40
CA ARG A 122 -9.65 0.13 0.04
C ARG A 122 -8.40 0.87 -0.43
N TYR A 123 -7.24 0.24 -0.36
CA TYR A 123 -5.98 0.81 -0.85
C TYR A 123 -6.06 1.15 -2.34
N ASP A 124 -6.77 0.34 -3.14
CA ASP A 124 -6.97 0.62 -4.56
C ASP A 124 -7.81 1.88 -4.81
N GLN A 125 -8.87 2.11 -4.02
CA GLN A 125 -9.68 3.34 -4.13
C GLN A 125 -8.86 4.60 -3.82
N TYR A 126 -7.99 4.52 -2.80
CA TYR A 126 -7.00 5.56 -2.53
C TYR A 126 -6.12 5.81 -3.77
N ARG A 127 -5.53 4.74 -4.33
CA ARG A 127 -4.67 4.85 -5.52
C ARG A 127 -5.40 5.42 -6.74
N VAL A 128 -6.63 5.01 -6.99
CA VAL A 128 -7.47 5.51 -8.11
C VAL A 128 -7.77 7.00 -7.93
N THR A 129 -7.98 7.45 -6.69
CA THR A 129 -8.18 8.88 -6.38
C THR A 129 -6.92 9.70 -6.69
N ILE A 130 -5.74 9.21 -6.30
CA ILE A 130 -4.45 9.85 -6.66
C ILE A 130 -4.23 9.83 -8.19
N LYS A 131 -4.57 8.72 -8.86
CA LYS A 131 -4.52 8.63 -10.33
C LYS A 131 -5.43 9.67 -11.00
N SER A 132 -6.60 9.97 -10.41
CA SER A 132 -7.50 11.01 -10.90
C SER A 132 -6.86 12.39 -10.84
N ILE A 133 -6.09 12.72 -9.79
CA ILE A 133 -5.33 13.98 -9.70
C ILE A 133 -4.34 14.08 -10.85
N ARG A 134 -3.55 13.02 -11.09
CA ARG A 134 -2.58 12.96 -12.20
C ARG A 134 -3.23 13.17 -13.57
N ASN A 135 -4.42 12.60 -13.79
CA ASN A 135 -5.14 12.77 -15.06
C ASN A 135 -5.54 14.24 -15.27
N ILE A 136 -5.93 14.95 -14.20
CA ILE A 136 -6.28 16.38 -14.26
C ILE A 136 -5.02 17.20 -14.51
N GLU A 137 -3.91 16.91 -13.83
CA GLU A 137 -2.61 17.55 -14.10
C GLU A 137 -2.22 17.42 -15.58
N ALA A 138 -2.37 16.22 -16.15
CA ALA A 138 -2.09 15.99 -17.56
C ALA A 138 -3.04 16.76 -18.49
N SER A 139 -4.31 16.95 -18.10
CA SER A 139 -5.30 17.66 -18.93
C SER A 139 -5.11 19.17 -18.98
N VAL A 140 -4.36 19.76 -18.03
CA VAL A 140 -4.06 21.20 -17.98
C VAL A 140 -2.87 21.56 -18.88
N GLN A 141 -2.02 20.59 -19.20
CA GLN A 141 -0.78 20.79 -19.97
C GLN A 141 -1.01 21.38 -21.36
N PRO A 142 -2.02 20.95 -22.15
CA PRO A 142 -2.32 21.57 -23.45
C PRO A 142 -2.61 23.08 -23.36
N SER A 143 -3.19 23.56 -22.25
CA SER A 143 -3.44 24.99 -22.03
C SER A 143 -2.14 25.77 -21.83
N ARG A 144 -1.20 25.20 -21.06
CA ARG A 144 0.16 25.77 -20.86
C ARG A 144 0.94 25.81 -22.18
N ASP A 145 0.94 24.71 -22.91
CA ASP A 145 1.65 24.58 -24.20
C ASP A 145 1.09 25.55 -25.23
N ARG A 146 -0.24 25.73 -25.27
CA ARG A 146 -0.90 26.71 -26.15
C ARG A 146 -0.46 28.14 -25.82
N LYS A 147 -0.47 28.52 -24.54
CA LYS A 147 -0.01 29.84 -24.09
C LYS A 147 1.44 30.08 -24.50
N GLN A 148 2.34 29.14 -24.21
CA GLN A 148 3.76 29.26 -24.56
C GLN A 148 3.96 29.40 -26.08
N LYS A 149 3.26 28.59 -26.87
CA LYS A 149 3.35 28.62 -28.34
C LYS A 149 2.94 29.98 -28.92
N ILE A 150 1.87 30.60 -28.39
CA ILE A 150 1.44 31.93 -28.83
C ILE A 150 2.49 32.98 -28.43
N THR A 151 3.02 32.92 -27.21
CA THR A 151 4.10 33.81 -26.76
C THR A 151 5.34 33.72 -27.66
N ASP A 152 5.78 32.51 -28.00
CA ASP A 152 6.94 32.29 -28.87
C ASP A 152 6.69 32.82 -30.30
N GLN A 153 5.47 32.66 -30.83
CA GLN A 153 5.08 33.22 -32.12
C GLN A 153 5.10 34.75 -32.11
N ILE A 154 4.61 35.37 -31.04
CA ILE A 154 4.66 36.83 -30.86
C ILE A 154 6.11 37.30 -30.80
N ALA A 155 6.97 36.64 -30.01
CA ALA A 155 8.39 36.99 -29.91
C ALA A 155 9.11 36.87 -31.26
N GLN A 156 8.84 35.79 -32.00
CA GLN A 156 9.42 35.56 -33.32
C GLN A 156 8.97 36.62 -34.35
N LEU A 157 7.67 36.97 -34.36
CA LEU A 157 7.14 37.99 -35.27
C LEU A 157 7.63 39.39 -34.91
N LYS A 158 7.72 39.73 -33.61
CA LYS A 158 8.30 41.00 -33.15
C LYS A 158 9.77 41.15 -33.56
N TYR A 159 10.53 40.06 -33.60
CA TYR A 159 11.93 40.07 -34.05
C TYR A 159 12.07 40.18 -35.58
N LYS A 160 11.29 39.40 -36.35
CA LYS A 160 11.44 39.31 -37.82
C LYS A 160 10.65 40.36 -38.59
N GLU A 161 9.43 40.65 -38.16
CA GLU A 161 8.46 41.50 -38.86
C GLU A 161 7.68 42.38 -37.85
N PRO A 162 8.34 43.39 -37.24
CA PRO A 162 7.76 44.17 -36.15
C PRO A 162 6.50 44.96 -36.54
N ASN A 163 6.29 45.24 -37.83
CA ASN A 163 5.13 45.96 -38.34
C ASN A 163 4.00 45.03 -38.83
N SER A 164 4.08 43.73 -38.56
CA SER A 164 3.08 42.76 -39.02
C SER A 164 1.75 42.94 -38.27
N PRO A 165 0.60 43.12 -38.96
CA PRO A 165 -0.70 43.25 -38.31
C PRO A 165 -1.14 41.97 -37.58
N LYS A 166 -0.48 40.84 -37.86
CA LYS A 166 -0.69 39.55 -37.16
C LYS A 166 -0.30 39.61 -35.69
N ILE A 167 0.59 40.53 -35.30
CA ILE A 167 1.02 40.69 -33.90
C ILE A 167 -0.18 41.05 -33.02
N VAL A 168 -1.01 42.00 -33.45
CA VAL A 168 -2.19 42.45 -32.69
C VAL A 168 -3.21 41.31 -32.50
N VAL A 169 -3.40 40.48 -33.54
CA VAL A 169 -4.30 39.32 -33.46
C VAL A 169 -3.77 38.27 -32.47
N LEU A 170 -2.47 37.97 -32.52
CA LEU A 170 -1.84 37.02 -31.60
C LEU A 170 -1.81 37.53 -30.17
N GLU A 171 -1.64 38.84 -29.95
CA GLU A 171 -1.72 39.45 -28.63
C GLU A 171 -3.12 39.29 -28.02
N GLN A 172 -4.18 39.51 -28.83
CA GLN A 172 -5.54 39.25 -28.38
C GLN A 172 -5.80 37.75 -28.11
N GLU A 173 -5.23 36.86 -28.92
CA GLU A 173 -5.31 35.41 -28.67
C GLU A 173 -4.55 35.02 -27.39
N LEU A 174 -3.40 35.65 -27.11
CA LEU A 174 -2.63 35.43 -25.90
C LEU A 174 -3.44 35.80 -24.66
N VAL A 175 -4.09 36.95 -24.64
CA VAL A 175 -4.95 37.38 -23.52
C VAL A 175 -6.06 36.34 -23.25
N ARG A 176 -6.65 35.79 -24.31
CA ARG A 176 -7.65 34.71 -24.18
C ARG A 176 -7.03 33.43 -23.64
N ALA A 177 -5.88 33.01 -24.16
CA ALA A 177 -5.17 31.80 -23.73
C ALA A 177 -4.68 31.93 -22.27
N GLU A 178 -4.30 33.13 -21.83
CA GLU A 178 -3.94 33.43 -20.44
C GLU A 178 -5.14 33.28 -19.51
N ALA A 179 -6.30 33.83 -19.88
CA ALA A 179 -7.53 33.65 -19.10
C ALA A 179 -7.94 32.17 -19.00
N GLU A 180 -7.89 31.43 -20.11
CA GLU A 180 -8.16 29.98 -20.14
C GLU A 180 -7.16 29.21 -19.24
N SER A 181 -5.87 29.56 -19.29
CA SER A 181 -4.83 28.97 -18.44
C SER A 181 -5.05 29.26 -16.96
N LEU A 182 -5.40 30.49 -16.59
CA LEU A 182 -5.68 30.86 -15.19
C LEU A 182 -6.85 30.07 -14.60
N VAL A 183 -7.92 29.88 -15.38
CA VAL A 183 -9.07 29.07 -14.96
C VAL A 183 -8.66 27.60 -14.78
N ALA A 184 -7.89 27.04 -15.72
CA ALA A 184 -7.43 25.66 -15.64
C ALA A 184 -6.50 25.41 -14.44
N GLU A 185 -5.58 26.33 -14.15
CA GLU A 185 -4.70 26.26 -12.97
C GLU A 185 -5.49 26.35 -11.67
N ALA A 186 -6.46 27.27 -11.58
CA ALA A 186 -7.30 27.41 -10.39
C ALA A 186 -8.12 26.13 -10.14
N GLN A 187 -8.68 25.53 -11.19
CA GLN A 187 -9.41 24.25 -11.11
C GLN A 187 -8.49 23.11 -10.66
N LEU A 188 -7.30 22.99 -11.24
CA LEU A 188 -6.30 21.99 -10.83
C LEU A 188 -5.97 22.14 -9.35
N SER A 189 -5.67 23.37 -8.92
CA SER A 189 -5.29 23.69 -7.54
C SER A 189 -6.39 23.27 -6.55
N ASN A 190 -7.66 23.57 -6.88
CA ASN A 190 -8.80 23.22 -6.03
C ASN A 190 -9.08 21.72 -5.98
N ILE A 191 -9.13 21.05 -7.13
CA ILE A 191 -9.42 19.60 -7.19
C ILE A 191 -8.28 18.79 -6.57
N THR A 192 -7.03 19.20 -6.75
CA THR A 192 -5.88 18.54 -6.12
C THR A 192 -6.00 18.57 -4.60
N ARG A 193 -6.33 19.72 -4.00
CA ARG A 193 -6.52 19.82 -2.53
C ARG A 193 -7.69 18.97 -2.04
N GLU A 194 -8.81 19.00 -2.74
CA GLU A 194 -10.00 18.23 -2.39
C GLU A 194 -9.72 16.73 -2.44
N LYS A 195 -9.23 16.23 -3.58
CA LYS A 195 -8.95 14.81 -3.79
C LYS A 195 -7.81 14.30 -2.93
N LEU A 196 -6.75 15.10 -2.72
CA LEU A 196 -5.64 14.71 -1.84
C LEU A 196 -6.13 14.49 -0.41
N LYS A 197 -6.91 15.43 0.11
CA LYS A 197 -7.50 15.32 1.44
C LYS A 197 -8.41 14.09 1.54
N ALA A 198 -9.32 13.92 0.58
CA ALA A 198 -10.22 12.77 0.55
C ALA A 198 -9.47 11.43 0.47
N ALA A 199 -8.45 11.34 -0.41
CA ALA A 199 -7.66 10.13 -0.62
C ALA A 199 -6.94 9.69 0.66
N PHE A 200 -6.22 10.61 1.32
CA PHE A 200 -5.48 10.27 2.52
C PHE A 200 -6.36 10.09 3.75
N THR A 201 -7.47 10.83 3.87
CA THR A 201 -8.47 10.54 4.92
C THR A 201 -8.98 9.11 4.78
N TYR A 202 -9.41 8.72 3.59
CA TYR A 202 -9.90 7.37 3.32
C TYR A 202 -8.85 6.29 3.59
N GLN A 203 -7.61 6.52 3.15
CA GLN A 203 -6.48 5.62 3.35
C GLN A 203 -6.13 5.42 4.83
N PHE A 204 -6.07 6.50 5.60
CA PHE A 204 -5.75 6.43 7.03
C PHE A 204 -6.89 5.82 7.86
N ASP A 205 -8.15 6.08 7.51
CA ASP A 205 -9.29 5.43 8.16
C ASP A 205 -9.31 3.92 7.88
N ALA A 206 -9.09 3.52 6.63
CA ALA A 206 -9.00 2.11 6.25
C ALA A 206 -7.82 1.39 6.95
N MET A 207 -6.67 2.06 7.04
CA MET A 207 -5.50 1.51 7.71
C MET A 207 -5.72 1.37 9.23
N ARG A 208 -6.38 2.35 9.85
CA ARG A 208 -6.72 2.29 11.28
C ARG A 208 -7.65 1.12 11.58
N GLU A 209 -8.71 0.94 10.80
CA GLU A 209 -9.59 -0.23 10.93
C GLU A 209 -8.81 -1.54 10.82
N HIS A 210 -7.96 -1.65 9.80
CA HIS A 210 -7.16 -2.85 9.57
C HIS A 210 -6.25 -3.15 10.77
N CYS A 211 -5.46 -2.17 11.22
CA CYS A 211 -4.53 -2.35 12.34
C CYS A 211 -5.24 -2.67 13.67
N GLU A 212 -6.39 -2.06 13.95
CA GLU A 212 -7.13 -2.33 15.19
C GLU A 212 -7.74 -3.73 15.20
N LYS A 213 -8.28 -4.19 14.06
CA LYS A 213 -8.77 -5.58 13.94
C LYS A 213 -7.62 -6.59 14.06
N LEU A 214 -6.45 -6.29 13.50
CA LEU A 214 -5.24 -7.10 13.70
C LEU A 214 -4.81 -7.13 15.17
N ALA A 215 -4.91 -6.01 15.89
CA ALA A 215 -4.59 -5.97 17.31
C ALA A 215 -5.55 -6.83 18.16
N ILE A 216 -6.85 -6.84 17.82
CA ILE A 216 -7.84 -7.73 18.43
C ILE A 216 -7.42 -9.19 18.22
N ILE A 217 -7.17 -9.60 16.97
CA ILE A 217 -6.77 -10.97 16.64
C ILE A 217 -5.48 -11.36 17.36
N ALA A 218 -4.48 -10.47 17.39
CA ALA A 218 -3.22 -10.72 18.08
C ALA A 218 -3.42 -10.94 19.60
N GLY A 219 -4.35 -10.21 20.22
CA GLY A 219 -4.72 -10.39 21.62
C GLY A 219 -5.30 -11.79 21.90
N TYR A 220 -6.31 -12.19 21.13
CA TYR A 220 -6.93 -13.52 21.26
C TYR A 220 -5.99 -14.66 20.86
N GLY A 221 -5.16 -14.45 19.84
CA GLY A 221 -4.13 -15.41 19.43
C GLY A 221 -3.12 -15.67 20.53
N LYS A 222 -2.74 -14.65 21.31
CA LYS A 222 -1.89 -14.83 22.49
C LYS A 222 -2.65 -15.57 23.61
N HIS A 223 -3.92 -15.27 23.82
CA HIS A 223 -4.73 -15.94 24.84
C HIS A 223 -4.91 -17.43 24.55
N LEU A 224 -5.04 -17.85 23.28
CA LEU A 224 -5.05 -19.27 22.90
C LEU A 224 -3.79 -20.03 23.34
N LEU A 225 -2.63 -19.36 23.39
CA LEU A 225 -1.38 -20.00 23.82
C LEU A 225 -1.38 -20.38 25.30
N GLU A 226 -2.26 -19.78 26.12
CA GLU A 226 -2.39 -20.12 27.55
C GLU A 226 -3.01 -21.52 27.76
N LEU A 227 -3.58 -22.11 26.70
CA LEU A 227 -4.13 -23.48 26.73
C LEU A 227 -3.05 -24.55 26.51
N VAL A 228 -1.84 -24.17 26.11
CA VAL A 228 -0.72 -25.10 25.93
C VAL A 228 0.06 -25.19 27.25
N ASP A 229 0.19 -26.40 27.79
CA ASP A 229 1.02 -26.64 28.97
C ASP A 229 2.49 -26.80 28.54
N ASP A 230 3.33 -25.85 28.95
CA ASP A 230 4.78 -25.85 28.70
C ASP A 230 5.59 -26.58 29.77
N THR A 231 4.91 -27.21 30.75
CA THR A 231 5.57 -27.98 31.81
C THR A 231 6.35 -29.16 31.23
N PRO A 232 7.66 -29.28 31.50
CA PRO A 232 8.47 -30.40 31.03
C PRO A 232 7.98 -31.74 31.60
N VAL A 233 7.98 -32.77 30.76
CA VAL A 233 7.59 -34.13 31.16
C VAL A 233 8.83 -34.98 31.39
N THR A 234 8.82 -35.79 32.44
CA THR A 234 9.90 -36.73 32.72
C THR A 234 9.89 -37.87 31.69
N PRO A 235 11.05 -38.32 31.16
CA PRO A 235 11.06 -39.46 30.23
C PRO A 235 10.35 -40.69 30.81
N GLY A 236 9.34 -41.19 30.09
CA GLY A 236 8.52 -42.33 30.49
C GLY A 236 7.19 -41.96 31.17
N GLU A 237 6.98 -40.69 31.51
CA GLU A 237 5.70 -40.16 31.98
C GLU A 237 4.86 -39.66 30.79
N THR A 238 3.54 -39.78 30.87
CA THR A 238 2.60 -39.27 29.87
C THR A 238 2.09 -37.90 30.28
N ARG A 239 1.84 -37.02 29.31
CA ARG A 239 1.14 -35.75 29.57
C ARG A 239 -0.26 -35.97 30.14
N GLN A 240 -0.75 -34.97 30.87
CA GLN A 240 -2.14 -34.94 31.33
C GLN A 240 -3.09 -34.85 30.12
N ALA A 241 -4.30 -35.38 30.28
CA ALA A 241 -5.32 -35.30 29.24
C ALA A 241 -5.74 -33.84 29.02
N TYR A 242 -5.81 -33.43 27.76
CA TYR A 242 -6.23 -32.09 27.37
C TYR A 242 -7.76 -31.95 27.43
N ASP A 243 -8.25 -30.86 28.05
CA ASP A 243 -9.69 -30.54 28.17
C ASP A 243 -10.08 -29.16 27.58
N GLY A 244 -9.10 -28.40 27.08
CA GLY A 244 -9.26 -27.00 26.68
C GLY A 244 -10.11 -26.72 25.44
N TYR A 245 -10.72 -27.74 24.82
CA TYR A 245 -11.51 -27.62 23.59
C TYR A 245 -12.70 -26.64 23.70
N GLU A 246 -13.36 -26.59 24.86
CA GLU A 246 -14.48 -25.66 25.08
C GLU A 246 -13.96 -24.21 25.21
N ALA A 247 -12.84 -24.03 25.93
CA ALA A 247 -12.20 -22.73 26.09
C ALA A 247 -11.66 -22.19 24.75
N SER A 248 -10.97 -23.01 23.96
CA SER A 248 -10.41 -22.61 22.67
C SER A 248 -11.49 -22.18 21.68
N LYS A 249 -12.64 -22.88 21.69
CA LYS A 249 -13.82 -22.52 20.90
C LYS A 249 -14.44 -21.21 21.36
N ALA A 250 -14.57 -20.99 22.67
CA ALA A 250 -15.08 -19.75 23.24
C ALA A 250 -14.20 -18.56 22.84
N ILE A 251 -12.87 -18.71 22.90
CA ILE A 251 -11.91 -17.67 22.49
C ILE A 251 -12.10 -17.25 21.02
N ILE A 252 -12.32 -18.22 20.13
CA ILE A 252 -12.61 -17.92 18.72
C ILE A 252 -13.93 -17.16 18.58
N GLN A 253 -14.97 -17.58 19.31
CA GLN A 253 -16.29 -16.95 19.23
C GLN A 253 -16.26 -15.50 19.76
N ASP A 254 -15.54 -15.27 20.87
CA ASP A 254 -15.32 -13.93 21.42
C ASP A 254 -14.54 -13.03 20.43
N CYS A 255 -13.58 -13.59 19.70
CA CYS A 255 -12.84 -12.88 18.65
C CYS A 255 -13.74 -12.52 17.46
N GLU A 256 -14.58 -13.45 16.99
CA GLU A 256 -15.59 -13.19 15.94
C GLU A 256 -16.53 -12.05 16.35
N ASP A 257 -17.04 -12.09 17.58
CA ASP A 257 -17.93 -11.06 18.13
C ASP A 257 -17.21 -9.71 18.24
N ALA A 258 -15.98 -9.68 18.72
CA ALA A 258 -15.18 -8.46 18.82
C ALA A 258 -14.91 -7.84 17.43
N LEU A 259 -14.59 -8.66 16.42
CA LEU A 259 -14.37 -8.21 15.04
C LEU A 259 -15.65 -7.70 14.37
N THR A 260 -16.77 -8.38 14.62
CA THR A 260 -18.09 -8.05 14.05
C THR A 260 -18.63 -6.74 14.63
N ASN A 261 -18.45 -6.54 15.94
CA ASN A 261 -18.91 -5.37 16.67
C ASN A 261 -17.94 -4.18 16.63
N TRP A 262 -16.75 -4.34 16.03
CA TRP A 262 -15.80 -3.24 15.88
C TRP A 262 -16.41 -2.10 15.05
N VAL A 263 -16.31 -0.88 15.58
CA VAL A 263 -16.75 0.36 14.93
C VAL A 263 -15.72 1.47 15.15
N SER A 264 -15.62 2.37 14.17
CA SER A 264 -14.64 3.45 14.18
C SER A 264 -14.75 4.39 15.39
N GLN A 265 -15.93 4.49 16.01
CA GLN A 265 -16.20 5.33 17.19
C GLN A 265 -15.62 4.75 18.49
N ASN A 266 -15.50 3.42 18.58
CA ASN A 266 -14.97 2.71 19.73
C ASN A 266 -13.47 2.40 19.60
N ALA A 267 -12.81 3.07 18.65
CA ALA A 267 -11.40 2.89 18.39
C ALA A 267 -10.55 3.25 19.61
N SER A 268 -9.67 2.34 20.00
CA SER A 268 -8.78 2.49 21.16
C SER A 268 -7.74 3.58 20.94
N VAL A 269 -7.32 3.81 19.69
CA VAL A 269 -6.35 4.83 19.31
C VAL A 269 -7.08 6.07 18.76
N SER A 270 -7.26 7.07 19.62
CA SER A 270 -7.69 8.41 19.19
C SER A 270 -6.49 9.36 19.07
N ALA A 271 -6.40 10.05 17.94
CA ALA A 271 -5.41 11.10 17.76
C ALA A 271 -5.74 12.27 18.69
N LYS A 272 -5.13 12.30 19.89
CA LYS A 272 -5.12 13.50 20.74
C LYS A 272 -4.30 14.56 20.02
N LEU A 273 -4.95 15.39 19.20
CA LEU A 273 -4.32 16.52 18.49
C LEU A 273 -3.38 17.25 19.44
N SER A 274 -2.08 17.21 19.11
CA SER A 274 -1.01 17.84 19.90
C SER A 274 -1.40 19.28 20.23
N GLN A 275 -1.17 19.70 21.47
CA GLN A 275 -1.42 21.08 21.90
C GLN A 275 -0.68 22.09 20.99
N ARG A 276 0.49 21.72 20.46
CA ARG A 276 1.23 22.55 19.49
C ARG A 276 0.48 22.73 18.17
N SER A 277 -0.19 21.69 17.68
CA SER A 277 -1.01 21.78 16.47
C SER A 277 -2.17 22.75 16.66
N ARG A 278 -2.86 22.71 17.81
CA ARG A 278 -4.02 23.59 18.07
C ARG A 278 -3.63 25.07 18.10
N THR A 279 -2.52 25.42 18.76
CA THR A 279 -2.07 26.82 18.85
C THR A 279 -1.60 27.36 17.49
N LEU A 280 -0.92 26.53 16.68
CA LEU A 280 -0.51 26.88 15.32
C LEU A 280 -1.70 27.01 14.36
N SER A 281 -2.68 26.10 14.44
CA SER A 281 -3.90 26.15 13.62
C SER A 281 -4.76 27.36 13.95
N GLN A 282 -4.89 27.75 15.22
CA GLN A 282 -5.59 28.98 15.62
C GLN A 282 -4.90 30.23 15.08
N ARG A 283 -3.56 30.31 15.15
CA ARG A 283 -2.79 31.43 14.57
C ARG A 283 -2.98 31.54 13.05
N ARG A 284 -2.98 30.43 12.32
CA ARG A 284 -3.24 30.42 10.86
C ARG A 284 -4.67 30.84 10.51
N ARG A 285 -5.67 30.41 11.29
CA ARG A 285 -7.07 30.76 11.05
C ARG A 285 -7.35 32.25 11.21
N ASN A 286 -6.70 32.92 12.18
CA ASN A 286 -6.81 34.38 12.35
C ASN A 286 -6.15 35.16 11.20
N ARG A 287 -5.11 34.61 10.55
CA ARG A 287 -4.40 35.27 9.46
C ARG A 287 -5.12 35.16 8.11
N ASN A 288 -5.85 34.08 7.87
CA ASN A 288 -6.67 33.89 6.66
C ASN A 288 -7.94 34.76 6.62
N HIS A 289 -8.24 35.52 7.68
CA HIS A 289 -9.42 36.40 7.71
C HIS A 289 -9.10 37.83 7.23
N SER A 290 -7.83 38.18 6.98
CA SER A 290 -7.41 39.56 6.67
C SER A 290 -6.93 39.80 5.24
N GLU A 291 -6.61 38.78 4.45
CA GLU A 291 -6.08 38.97 3.09
C GLU A 291 -6.63 37.94 2.10
N GLY A 292 -6.92 38.40 0.87
CA GLY A 292 -7.24 37.52 -0.26
C GLY A 292 -6.06 36.61 -0.59
N VAL A 293 -6.35 35.39 -1.02
CA VAL A 293 -5.32 34.40 -1.35
C VAL A 293 -4.67 34.77 -2.67
N ASP A 294 -3.49 35.41 -2.62
CA ASP A 294 -2.65 35.64 -3.79
C ASP A 294 -2.02 34.31 -4.25
N LEU A 295 -2.35 33.90 -5.47
CA LEU A 295 -1.87 32.65 -6.08
C LEU A 295 -0.60 32.86 -6.94
N SER A 296 -0.10 34.10 -7.07
CA SER A 296 1.06 34.43 -7.89
C SER A 296 2.37 33.78 -7.41
N GLY A 297 2.46 33.45 -6.11
CA GLY A 297 3.62 32.81 -5.48
C GLY A 297 3.56 31.29 -5.36
N GLN A 298 2.58 30.61 -5.98
CA GLN A 298 2.40 29.15 -5.81
C GLN A 298 3.61 28.33 -6.32
N ASP A 299 4.42 28.91 -7.21
CA ASP A 299 5.64 28.34 -7.77
C ASP A 299 6.95 28.86 -7.11
N GLN A 300 6.87 29.71 -6.07
CA GLN A 300 8.08 30.13 -5.36
C GLN A 300 8.67 28.94 -4.58
N ALA A 301 9.97 28.69 -4.80
CA ALA A 301 10.72 27.75 -3.99
C ALA A 301 10.61 28.19 -2.52
N LEU A 302 10.02 27.33 -1.68
CA LEU A 302 9.93 27.56 -0.23
C LEU A 302 11.31 28.01 0.31
N ASP A 303 11.32 29.02 1.17
CA ASP A 303 12.54 29.48 1.81
C ASP A 303 13.07 28.38 2.76
N ARG A 304 14.29 27.92 2.48
CA ARG A 304 14.87 26.61 2.86
C ARG A 304 15.75 26.68 4.11
N GLU A 305 15.82 27.83 4.77
CA GLU A 305 16.84 28.12 5.79
C GLU A 305 16.70 27.32 7.11
N SER A 306 15.57 26.66 7.36
CA SER A 306 15.33 26.02 8.67
C SER A 306 16.01 24.67 8.89
N GLY A 307 16.66 24.06 7.89
CA GLY A 307 17.39 22.78 8.01
C GLY A 307 16.57 21.56 8.48
N LEU A 308 15.28 21.74 8.76
CA LEU A 308 14.37 20.72 9.32
C LEU A 308 13.72 19.84 8.24
N TRP A 309 13.88 20.19 6.97
CA TRP A 309 13.27 19.47 5.86
C TRP A 309 14.28 19.31 4.73
N ILE A 310 14.67 18.06 4.46
CA ILE A 310 15.57 17.70 3.36
C ILE A 310 14.69 17.38 2.13
N PRO A 311 14.97 17.95 0.95
CA PRO A 311 14.25 17.60 -0.27
C PRO A 311 14.26 16.09 -0.55
N ALA A 312 13.17 15.56 -1.07
CA ALA A 312 13.07 14.14 -1.45
C ALA A 312 14.19 13.65 -2.38
N SER A 313 14.76 14.55 -3.20
CA SER A 313 15.90 14.28 -4.09
C SER A 313 17.24 14.13 -3.36
N GLU A 314 17.35 14.62 -2.14
CA GLU A 314 18.56 14.60 -1.29
C GLU A 314 18.49 13.52 -0.21
N HIS A 315 17.36 12.81 -0.07
CA HIS A 315 17.33 11.53 0.63
C HIS A 315 18.19 10.55 -0.18
N HIS A 316 19.44 10.34 0.24
CA HIS A 316 20.35 9.38 -0.36
C HIS A 316 19.65 8.04 -0.53
N GLY A 317 19.50 7.61 -1.79
CA GLY A 317 19.16 6.24 -2.10
C GLY A 317 20.29 5.38 -1.58
N ASN A 318 20.06 4.67 -0.46
CA ASN A 318 20.87 3.51 -0.13
C ASN A 318 20.74 2.55 -1.31
N GLY A 319 21.73 2.63 -2.19
CA GLY A 319 22.00 1.59 -3.15
C GLY A 319 22.19 0.32 -2.36
N TYR A 320 21.27 -0.62 -2.53
CA TYR A 320 21.68 -2.00 -2.61
C TYR A 320 22.63 -2.05 -3.81
N GLN A 321 23.92 -1.85 -3.55
CA GLN A 321 24.97 -2.33 -4.43
C GLN A 321 24.68 -3.81 -4.61
N GLY A 322 24.28 -4.19 -5.82
CA GLY A 322 24.31 -5.58 -6.20
C GLY A 322 25.76 -5.99 -6.13
N GLU A 323 26.11 -6.72 -5.07
CA GLU A 323 27.22 -7.65 -5.18
C GLU A 323 26.86 -8.57 -6.34
N GLU A 324 27.66 -8.49 -7.40
CA GLU A 324 27.76 -9.51 -8.43
C GLU A 324 28.10 -10.82 -7.71
N LEU A 325 27.07 -11.60 -7.38
CA LEU A 325 27.25 -13.01 -7.12
C LEU A 325 27.32 -13.68 -8.50
N ASP A 326 28.56 -13.80 -8.97
CA ASP A 326 28.92 -14.70 -10.05
C ASP A 326 28.32 -16.09 -9.81
N ASP A 327 27.80 -16.66 -10.89
CA ASP A 327 27.31 -18.02 -10.98
C ASP A 327 28.40 -19.01 -10.52
N ASP A 328 28.11 -19.77 -9.46
CA ASP A 328 28.57 -21.15 -9.37
C ASP A 328 27.40 -22.04 -8.96
N ILE A 329 26.74 -22.53 -10.00
CA ILE A 329 25.84 -23.68 -9.97
C ILE A 329 26.67 -24.88 -9.53
N ASN A 330 26.48 -25.37 -8.31
CA ASN A 330 26.76 -26.77 -8.02
C ASN A 330 25.60 -27.41 -7.26
N SER A 331 24.76 -28.07 -8.03
CA SER A 331 23.70 -28.97 -7.57
C SER A 331 24.28 -30.09 -6.72
N THR A 332 23.77 -30.24 -5.50
CA THR A 332 23.94 -31.50 -4.75
C THR A 332 22.58 -31.99 -4.28
N ILE A 333 21.94 -32.75 -5.16
CA ILE A 333 20.93 -33.74 -4.78
C ILE A 333 21.70 -35.00 -4.41
N ALA A 334 21.46 -35.48 -3.19
CA ALA A 334 21.99 -36.73 -2.68
C ALA A 334 21.37 -37.93 -3.42
N SER A 335 22.21 -38.90 -3.80
CA SER A 335 21.79 -40.29 -3.93
C SER A 335 22.96 -41.20 -3.62
N GLU A 336 22.69 -42.13 -2.71
CA GLU A 336 23.57 -43.17 -2.18
C GLU A 336 24.08 -44.11 -3.29
N HIS A 337 25.34 -44.55 -3.21
CA HIS A 337 25.72 -45.97 -3.10
C HIS A 337 27.23 -46.20 -3.34
N GLN A 338 27.84 -46.84 -2.34
CA GLN A 338 28.82 -47.94 -2.44
C GLN A 338 30.19 -47.74 -3.12
N ARG A 339 31.21 -47.79 -2.24
CA ARG A 339 32.43 -48.62 -2.29
C ARG A 339 33.33 -48.55 -3.53
N GLY A 340 34.58 -48.11 -3.26
CA GLY A 340 35.74 -48.97 -3.51
C GLY A 340 36.72 -48.50 -4.57
N ARG A 341 37.73 -47.74 -4.13
CA ARG A 341 39.18 -47.91 -4.41
C ARG A 341 39.56 -48.26 -5.86
N GLU A 342 40.06 -47.26 -6.57
CA GLU A 342 40.92 -47.41 -7.74
C GLU A 342 42.25 -48.07 -7.36
N ASP A 343 42.73 -49.00 -8.18
CA ASP A 343 44.16 -49.26 -8.36
C ASP A 343 44.43 -49.38 -9.87
N GLU A 344 45.10 -48.34 -10.38
CA GLU A 344 46.21 -48.37 -11.33
C GLU A 344 46.24 -49.38 -12.52
N ARG A 345 46.41 -48.78 -13.72
CA ARG A 345 47.46 -49.01 -14.75
C ARG A 345 47.11 -49.64 -16.12
N ILE A 346 47.51 -48.87 -17.14
CA ILE A 346 48.33 -49.19 -18.33
C ILE A 346 47.63 -49.70 -19.63
N VAL A 347 47.74 -48.83 -20.64
CA VAL A 347 48.21 -48.99 -22.04
C VAL A 347 47.77 -50.20 -22.88
N ALA A 348 47.15 -49.84 -24.02
CA ALA A 348 47.17 -50.43 -25.38
C ALA A 348 47.09 -51.96 -25.56
N ALA A 349 46.04 -52.39 -26.28
CA ALA A 349 46.10 -52.75 -27.71
C ALA A 349 44.67 -52.94 -28.24
#